data_AF-A0A4U0ESS2-F1
#
_entry.id   AF-A0A4U0ESS2-F1
#
_cell.length_a   1.000
_cell.length_b   1.000
_cell.length_c   1.000
_cell.angle_alpha   90.00
_cell.angle_beta   90.00
_cell.angle_gamma   90.00
#
_symmetry.space_group_name_H-M   'P 1'
#
loop_
_entity.id
_entity.type
_entity.pdbx_description
1 polymer ?
#
loop_
_entity_poly.entity_id
_entity_poly.type
_entity_poly.pdbx_seq_one_letter_code
_entity_poly.pdbx_strand_id
1 'polypeptide(L)'
;MLFRLKIWLYIWLLKNLYGYTKVSVKLLFAQSWHETGNFKSEVFKQNNNLFGMRHPKVRKTYSKGSNLSHAVFKSHFDSVRDYFERQKNFGISNTGDTNYSLETVASNYATDPNYLQKWQNVKKTIKAPTNNMFLLGGLFFLVLLTVLIYKRTKKF
;
A
#
# COMPACT_ATOMS: atom_id res chain seq x y z
N MET A 1 -9.73 -11.99 9.03
CA MET A 1 -8.57 -12.64 8.37
C MET A 1 -8.48 -12.31 6.88
N LEU A 2 -9.55 -12.54 6.10
CA LEU A 2 -9.59 -12.32 4.64
C LEU A 2 -9.24 -10.88 4.19
N PHE A 3 -9.72 -9.85 4.91
CA PHE A 3 -9.43 -8.46 4.55
C PHE A 3 -7.93 -8.13 4.63
N ARG A 4 -7.24 -8.56 5.69
CA ARG A 4 -5.80 -8.33 5.87
C ARG A 4 -4.99 -8.99 4.75
N LEU A 5 -5.38 -10.19 4.36
CA LEU A 5 -4.81 -10.92 3.23
C LEU A 5 -4.98 -10.15 1.91
N LYS A 6 -6.17 -9.60 1.64
CA LYS A 6 -6.42 -8.77 0.46
C LYS A 6 -5.46 -7.58 0.38
N ILE A 7 -5.29 -6.84 1.48
CA ILE A 7 -4.37 -5.70 1.53
C ILE A 7 -2.92 -6.14 1.34
N TRP A 8 -2.52 -7.26 1.97
CA TRP A 8 -1.19 -7.85 1.78
C TRP A 8 -0.91 -8.17 0.31
N LEU A 9 -1.87 -8.78 -0.39
CA LEU A 9 -1.76 -9.10 -1.82
C LEU A 9 -1.70 -7.86 -2.70
N TYR A 10 -2.49 -6.82 -2.42
CA TYR A 10 -2.42 -5.55 -3.15
C TYR A 10 -1.05 -4.90 -3.02
N ILE A 11 -0.50 -4.85 -1.80
CA ILE A 11 0.85 -4.32 -1.54
C ILE A 11 1.90 -5.17 -2.24
N TRP A 12 1.82 -6.51 -2.13
CA TRP A 12 2.77 -7.41 -2.78
C TRP A 12 2.77 -7.22 -4.30
N LEU A 13 1.60 -7.15 -4.92
CA LEU A 13 1.47 -6.96 -6.36
C LEU A 13 2.03 -5.60 -6.78
N LEU A 14 1.56 -4.52 -6.16
CA LEU A 14 1.89 -3.17 -6.58
C LEU A 14 3.33 -2.78 -6.28
N LYS A 15 3.93 -3.24 -5.17
CA LYS A 15 5.35 -2.97 -4.94
C LYS A 15 6.21 -3.55 -6.06
N ASN A 16 5.87 -4.74 -6.56
CA ASN A 16 6.61 -5.39 -7.64
C ASN A 16 6.40 -4.66 -8.97
N LEU A 17 5.15 -4.27 -9.28
CA LEU A 17 4.84 -3.51 -10.50
C LEU A 17 5.50 -2.12 -10.54
N TYR A 18 5.71 -1.48 -9.39
CA TYR A 18 6.40 -0.20 -9.28
C TYR A 18 7.93 -0.34 -9.07
N GLY A 19 8.48 -1.56 -9.06
CA GLY A 19 9.92 -1.79 -8.96
C GLY A 19 10.50 -1.74 -7.54
N TYR A 20 9.68 -1.74 -6.49
CA TYR A 20 10.07 -1.79 -5.08
C TYR A 20 10.29 -3.22 -4.57
N THR A 21 11.11 -3.99 -5.29
CA THR A 21 11.33 -5.42 -5.04
C THR A 21 12.15 -5.74 -3.78
N LYS A 22 13.02 -4.81 -3.34
CA LYS A 22 13.86 -4.96 -2.14
C LYS A 22 13.14 -4.52 -0.86
N VAL A 23 11.96 -3.91 -0.99
CA VAL A 23 11.13 -3.49 0.13
C VAL A 23 10.18 -4.62 0.53
N SER A 24 10.15 -4.96 1.82
CA SER A 24 9.31 -6.04 2.31
C SER A 24 7.83 -5.63 2.33
N VAL A 25 6.95 -6.57 1.94
CA VAL A 25 5.50 -6.38 2.06
C VAL A 25 5.12 -6.14 3.53
N LYS A 26 5.83 -6.78 4.46
CA LYS A 26 5.61 -6.66 5.90
C LYS A 26 5.81 -5.22 6.38
N LEU A 27 6.85 -4.52 5.91
CA LEU A 27 7.08 -3.10 6.24
C LEU A 27 5.93 -2.23 5.75
N LEU A 28 5.57 -2.35 4.48
CA LEU A 28 4.51 -1.55 3.85
C LEU A 28 3.14 -1.81 4.49
N PHE A 29 2.84 -3.08 4.78
CA PHE A 29 1.63 -3.47 5.49
C PHE A 29 1.62 -2.89 6.91
N ALA A 30 2.77 -2.89 7.61
CA ALA A 30 2.91 -2.25 8.91
C ALA A 30 2.60 -0.76 8.88
N GLN A 31 3.01 -0.06 7.82
CA GLN A 31 2.67 1.34 7.65
C GLN A 31 1.15 1.50 7.54
N SER A 32 0.52 0.73 6.65
CA SER A 32 -0.93 0.81 6.47
C SER A 32 -1.70 0.44 7.74
N TRP A 33 -1.18 -0.49 8.53
CA TRP A 33 -1.76 -0.89 9.80
C TRP A 33 -1.69 0.24 10.83
N HIS A 34 -0.56 0.93 10.90
CA HIS A 34 -0.34 2.08 11.76
C HIS A 34 -1.26 3.26 11.37
N GLU A 35 -1.24 3.65 10.10
CA GLU A 35 -2.02 4.78 9.54
C GLU A 35 -3.52 4.60 9.74
N THR A 36 -4.01 3.38 9.59
CA THR A 36 -5.46 3.11 9.65
C THR A 36 -5.97 2.86 11.07
N GLY A 37 -5.09 2.86 12.09
CA GLY A 37 -5.45 2.48 13.45
C GLY A 37 -6.02 1.06 13.48
N ASN A 38 -5.31 0.08 12.91
CA ASN A 38 -5.76 -1.31 12.77
C ASN A 38 -7.03 -1.45 11.92
N PHE A 39 -7.16 -0.67 10.85
CA PHE A 39 -8.35 -0.62 9.99
C PHE A 39 -9.64 -0.15 10.69
N LYS A 40 -9.51 0.69 11.73
CA LYS A 40 -10.66 1.20 12.50
C LYS A 40 -10.88 2.71 12.36
N SER A 41 -9.88 3.45 11.88
CA SER A 41 -9.98 4.91 11.73
C SER A 41 -11.07 5.32 10.74
N GLU A 42 -11.61 6.51 10.96
CA GLU A 42 -12.69 7.04 10.12
C GLU A 42 -12.20 7.38 8.71
N VAL A 43 -10.99 7.95 8.60
CA VAL A 43 -10.32 8.20 7.32
C VAL A 43 -10.21 6.92 6.50
N PHE A 44 -9.82 5.80 7.11
CA PHE A 44 -9.76 4.52 6.41
C PHE A 44 -11.15 4.07 5.92
N LYS A 45 -12.16 4.09 6.80
CA LYS A 45 -13.52 3.59 6.50
C LYS A 45 -14.23 4.42 5.44
N GLN A 46 -14.19 5.75 5.55
CA GLN A 46 -14.90 6.65 4.65
C GLN A 46 -14.14 6.88 3.34
N ASN A 47 -12.80 6.92 3.39
CA ASN A 47 -12.01 7.36 2.24
C ASN A 47 -11.30 6.23 1.49
N ASN A 48 -11.41 4.98 1.97
CA ASN A 48 -10.58 3.84 1.53
C ASN A 48 -9.07 4.14 1.58
N ASN A 49 -8.63 5.04 2.45
CA ASN A 49 -7.26 5.53 2.51
C ASN A 49 -6.44 4.69 3.49
N LEU A 50 -5.59 3.82 2.95
CA LEU A 50 -4.76 2.89 3.72
C LEU A 50 -3.52 3.54 4.32
N PHE A 51 -3.14 4.71 3.83
CA PHE A 51 -1.82 5.30 4.08
C PHE A 51 -1.90 6.69 4.71
N GLY A 52 -3.08 7.18 5.06
CA GLY A 52 -3.21 8.51 5.69
C GLY A 52 -2.70 9.66 4.80
N MET A 53 -2.64 9.47 3.48
CA MET A 53 -2.12 10.50 2.58
C MET A 53 -3.14 11.62 2.36
N ARG A 54 -2.66 12.86 2.23
CA ARG A 54 -3.47 14.00 1.78
C ARG A 54 -3.67 13.99 0.26
N HIS A 55 -4.73 14.65 -0.21
CA HIS A 55 -4.95 14.85 -1.64
C HIS A 55 -3.81 15.70 -2.22
N PRO A 56 -3.08 15.22 -3.24
CA PRO A 56 -1.96 15.96 -3.80
C PRO A 56 -2.41 17.09 -4.74
N LYS A 57 -1.62 18.16 -4.83
CA LYS A 57 -1.89 19.29 -5.75
C LYS A 57 -1.22 19.14 -7.12
N VAL A 58 -0.04 18.52 -7.18
CA VAL A 58 0.84 18.58 -8.37
C VAL A 58 1.15 17.19 -8.95
N ARG A 59 1.38 16.18 -8.09
CA ARG A 59 1.73 14.83 -8.56
C ARG A 59 0.53 14.09 -9.14
N LYS A 60 0.81 13.16 -10.05
CA LYS A 60 -0.16 12.16 -10.51
C LYS A 60 -0.82 11.47 -9.31
N THR A 61 -2.14 11.27 -9.40
CA THR A 61 -2.91 10.70 -8.30
C THR A 61 -4.10 9.86 -8.77
N TYR A 62 -4.47 8.88 -7.95
CA TYR A 62 -5.74 8.15 -8.05
C TYR A 62 -6.79 8.67 -7.06
N SER A 63 -6.44 9.70 -6.27
CA SER A 63 -7.37 10.34 -5.36
C SER A 63 -8.45 11.10 -6.12
N LYS A 64 -9.68 11.06 -5.60
CA LYS A 64 -10.86 11.73 -6.15
C LYS A 64 -11.20 13.06 -5.49
N GLY A 65 -10.39 13.47 -4.51
CA GLY A 65 -10.59 14.68 -3.73
C GLY A 65 -10.18 14.45 -2.28
N SER A 66 -10.72 15.26 -1.38
CA SER A 66 -10.43 15.18 0.05
C SER A 66 -11.68 15.06 0.91
N ASN A 67 -11.59 14.27 1.97
CA ASN A 67 -12.54 14.20 3.08
C ASN A 67 -11.75 14.02 4.38
N LEU A 68 -12.17 14.64 5.48
CA LEU A 68 -11.42 14.67 6.74
C LEU A 68 -9.95 15.12 6.56
N SER A 69 -9.68 16.05 5.63
CA SER A 69 -8.34 16.51 5.23
C SER A 69 -7.42 15.43 4.62
N HIS A 70 -7.96 14.29 4.21
CA HIS A 70 -7.22 13.18 3.63
C HIS A 70 -7.74 12.83 2.24
N ALA A 71 -6.88 12.23 1.41
CA ALA A 71 -7.24 11.77 0.08
C ALA A 71 -8.39 10.74 0.14
N VAL A 72 -9.34 10.87 -0.80
CA VAL A 72 -10.43 9.91 -1.03
C VAL A 72 -10.09 9.01 -2.21
N PHE A 73 -10.28 7.70 -2.06
CA PHE A 73 -10.03 6.72 -3.10
C PHE A 73 -11.28 5.90 -3.40
N LYS A 74 -11.45 5.52 -4.67
CA LYS A 74 -12.52 4.61 -5.10
C LYS A 74 -12.38 3.22 -4.49
N SER A 75 -11.15 2.78 -4.23
CA SER A 75 -10.87 1.48 -3.67
C SER A 75 -9.57 1.47 -2.85
N HIS A 76 -9.43 0.47 -1.98
CA HIS A 76 -8.17 0.14 -1.30
C HIS A 76 -7.00 -0.09 -2.27
N PHE A 77 -7.28 -0.64 -3.45
CA PHE A 77 -6.27 -0.86 -4.49
C PHE A 77 -5.74 0.48 -5.04
N ASP A 78 -6.65 1.44 -5.28
CA ASP A 78 -6.27 2.79 -5.73
C ASP A 78 -5.47 3.54 -4.66
N SER A 79 -5.79 3.33 -3.37
CA SER A 79 -4.99 3.88 -2.28
C SER A 79 -3.56 3.34 -2.27
N VAL A 80 -3.37 2.03 -2.49
CA VAL A 80 -2.03 1.42 -2.59
C VAL A 80 -1.30 1.89 -3.85
N ARG A 81 -2.00 2.03 -4.99
CA ARG A 81 -1.41 2.59 -6.21
C ARG A 81 -0.93 4.01 -6.01
N ASP A 82 -1.77 4.86 -5.41
CA ASP A 82 -1.45 6.26 -5.15
C ASP A 82 -0.25 6.39 -4.21
N TYR A 83 -0.14 5.48 -3.24
CA TYR A 83 1.01 5.43 -2.35
C TYR A 83 2.29 5.24 -3.16
N PHE A 84 2.35 4.31 -4.10
CA PHE A 84 3.55 4.16 -4.93
C PHE A 84 3.78 5.30 -5.92
N GLU A 85 2.74 5.98 -6.42
CA GLU A 85 2.92 7.24 -7.19
C GLU A 85 3.57 8.33 -6.30
N ARG A 86 3.19 8.42 -5.02
CA ARG A 86 3.88 9.27 -4.04
C ARG A 86 5.35 8.86 -3.91
N GLN A 87 5.64 7.60 -3.63
CA GLN A 87 7.01 7.14 -3.40
C GLN A 87 7.92 7.41 -4.61
N LYS A 88 7.40 7.20 -5.82
CA LYS A 88 8.09 7.57 -7.06
C LYS A 88 8.32 9.07 -7.18
N ASN A 89 7.29 9.89 -6.92
CA ASN A 89 7.38 11.35 -7.01
C ASN A 89 8.39 11.95 -6.01
N PHE A 90 8.55 11.35 -4.84
CA PHE A 90 9.51 11.78 -3.83
C PHE A 90 10.89 11.11 -3.96
N GLY A 91 11.12 10.29 -5.00
CA GLY A 91 12.42 9.66 -5.25
C GLY A 91 12.83 8.63 -4.20
N ILE A 92 11.86 8.01 -3.52
CA ILE A 92 12.16 7.01 -2.47
C ILE A 92 12.79 5.77 -3.12
N SER A 93 13.92 5.34 -2.60
CA SER A 93 14.81 4.33 -3.15
C SER A 93 14.36 2.90 -2.85
N ASN A 94 14.61 1.98 -3.78
CA ASN A 94 14.41 0.55 -3.59
C ASN A 94 15.69 -0.11 -3.03
N THR A 95 16.18 0.36 -1.89
CA THR A 95 17.45 -0.11 -1.29
C THR A 95 17.27 -0.99 -0.04
N GLY A 96 16.03 -1.29 0.32
CA GLY A 96 15.69 -2.13 1.46
C GLY A 96 14.91 -1.38 2.54
N ASP A 97 14.38 -2.11 3.51
CA ASP A 97 13.42 -1.59 4.49
C ASP A 97 13.93 -0.39 5.29
N THR A 98 15.19 -0.42 5.71
CA THR A 98 15.79 0.63 6.55
C THR A 98 15.81 1.97 5.82
N ASN A 99 16.51 2.04 4.69
CA ASN A 99 16.62 3.26 3.90
C ASN A 99 15.26 3.72 3.37
N TYR A 100 14.43 2.79 2.90
CA TYR A 100 13.09 3.10 2.42
C TYR A 100 12.26 3.83 3.48
N SER A 101 12.25 3.32 4.71
CA SER A 101 11.49 3.93 5.80
C SER A 101 12.06 5.29 6.23
N LEU A 102 13.39 5.41 6.29
CA LEU A 102 14.08 6.68 6.59
C LEU A 102 13.77 7.76 5.55
N GLU A 103 13.96 7.46 4.27
CA GLU A 103 13.70 8.38 3.16
C GLU A 103 12.22 8.75 3.10
N THR A 104 11.31 7.80 3.36
CA THR A 104 9.87 8.07 3.42
C THR A 104 9.58 9.11 4.49
N VAL A 105 10.11 8.97 5.70
CA VAL A 105 9.91 9.96 6.77
C VAL A 105 10.56 11.30 6.43
N ALA A 106 11.79 11.28 5.91
CA ALA A 106 12.53 12.47 5.47
C ALA A 106 11.80 13.23 4.35
N SER A 107 10.96 12.56 3.55
CA SER A 107 10.09 13.18 2.54
C SER A 107 8.87 13.93 3.11
N ASN A 108 8.93 14.32 4.39
CA ASN A 108 7.86 15.00 5.13
C ASN A 108 6.53 14.22 5.10
N TYR A 109 6.60 12.90 5.27
CA TYR A 109 5.41 12.04 5.28
C TYR A 109 4.54 12.28 6.52
N ALA A 110 5.17 12.39 7.67
CA ALA A 110 4.53 12.61 8.96
C ALA A 110 5.33 13.66 9.74
N THR A 111 4.63 14.45 10.56
CA THR A 111 5.22 15.47 11.43
C THR A 111 5.59 14.94 12.81
N ASP A 112 5.15 13.74 13.17
CA ASP A 112 5.46 13.11 14.45
C ASP A 112 6.93 12.65 14.46
N PRO A 113 7.79 13.18 15.35
CA PRO A 113 9.20 12.79 15.42
C PRO A 113 9.39 11.30 15.74
N ASN A 114 8.41 10.67 16.40
CA ASN A 114 8.44 9.25 16.76
C ASN A 114 7.80 8.34 15.71
N TYR A 115 7.38 8.87 14.56
CA TYR A 115 6.66 8.12 13.54
C TYR A 115 7.42 6.87 13.08
N LEU A 116 8.72 7.01 12.77
CA LEU A 116 9.56 5.90 12.31
C LEU A 116 9.60 4.77 13.35
N GLN A 117 9.78 5.12 14.63
CA GLN A 117 9.82 4.15 15.72
C GLN A 117 8.48 3.42 15.86
N LYS A 118 7.36 4.14 15.80
CA LYS A 118 6.00 3.56 15.86
C LYS A 118 5.76 2.60 14.70
N TRP A 119 6.12 2.99 13.49
CA TRP A 119 6.01 2.13 12.31
C TRP A 119 6.85 0.85 12.46
N GLN A 120 8.11 0.97 12.88
CA GLN A 120 8.98 -0.18 13.11
C GLN A 120 8.47 -1.10 14.23
N ASN A 121 7.87 -0.54 15.28
CA ASN A 121 7.25 -1.32 16.36
C ASN A 121 6.06 -2.12 15.83
N VAL A 122 5.19 -1.51 15.02
CA VAL A 122 4.09 -2.23 14.36
C VAL A 122 4.61 -3.35 13.45
N LYS A 123 5.70 -3.12 12.71
CA LYS A 123 6.32 -4.17 11.89
C LYS A 123 6.71 -5.39 12.72
N LYS A 124 7.22 -5.20 13.94
CA LYS A 124 7.60 -6.32 14.83
C LYS A 124 6.40 -7.19 15.23
N THR A 125 5.22 -6.61 15.41
CA THR A 125 4.02 -7.33 15.85
C THR A 125 3.33 -8.11 14.72
N ILE A 126 3.57 -7.74 13.46
CA ILE A 126 2.93 -8.38 12.32
C ILE A 126 3.52 -9.75 12.03
N LYS A 127 2.67 -10.78 12.06
CA LYS A 127 2.95 -12.10 11.53
C LYS A 127 2.66 -12.10 10.04
N ALA A 128 3.66 -12.41 9.21
CA ALA A 128 3.43 -12.60 7.79
C ALA A 128 2.50 -13.80 7.60
N PRO A 129 1.58 -13.76 6.62
CA PRO A 129 0.78 -14.95 6.34
C PRO A 129 1.71 -16.05 5.77
N THR A 130 1.52 -17.28 6.22
CA THR A 130 2.47 -18.40 6.06
C THR A 130 2.54 -18.98 4.64
N ASN A 131 3.53 -19.85 4.39
CA ASN A 131 4.01 -20.33 3.07
C ASN A 131 2.94 -20.93 2.12
N ASN A 132 1.83 -21.47 2.62
CA ASN A 132 0.70 -21.91 1.77
C ASN A 132 0.10 -20.76 0.93
N MET A 133 0.41 -19.51 1.29
CA MET A 133 -0.02 -18.31 0.59
C MET A 133 0.76 -18.02 -0.71
N PHE A 134 1.99 -18.50 -0.89
CA PHE A 134 2.67 -18.37 -2.19
C PHE A 134 1.96 -19.20 -3.26
N LEU A 135 1.46 -20.40 -2.89
CA LEU A 135 0.64 -21.24 -3.75
C LEU A 135 -0.72 -20.59 -4.07
N LEU A 136 -1.42 -20.07 -3.06
CA LEU A 136 -2.71 -19.39 -3.24
C LEU A 136 -2.59 -18.06 -3.99
N GLY A 137 -1.52 -17.31 -3.78
CA GLY A 137 -1.21 -16.08 -4.52
C GLY A 137 -0.88 -16.36 -5.99
N GLY A 138 -0.14 -17.43 -6.27
CA GLY A 138 0.09 -17.93 -7.63
C GLY A 138 -1.22 -18.31 -8.32
N LEU A 139 -2.09 -19.06 -7.64
CA LEU A 139 -3.43 -19.43 -8.14
C LEU A 139 -4.33 -18.20 -8.38
N PHE A 140 -4.39 -17.25 -7.44
CA PHE A 140 -5.16 -16.02 -7.60
C PHE A 140 -4.63 -15.19 -8.78
N PHE A 141 -3.32 -15.11 -8.95
CA PHE A 141 -2.70 -14.39 -10.05
C PHE A 141 -2.98 -15.06 -11.40
N LEU A 142 -2.93 -16.39 -11.48
CA LEU A 142 -3.34 -17.16 -12.65
C LEU A 142 -4.81 -16.89 -13.00
N VAL A 143 -5.71 -16.91 -12.03
CA VAL A 143 -7.14 -16.61 -12.25
C VAL A 143 -7.35 -15.16 -12.70
N LEU A 144 -6.61 -14.20 -12.14
CA LEU A 144 -6.71 -12.81 -12.57
C LEU A 144 -6.18 -12.64 -14.01
N LEU A 145 -5.08 -13.32 -14.35
CA LEU A 145 -4.53 -13.34 -15.70
C LEU A 145 -5.51 -13.95 -16.70
N THR A 146 -6.12 -15.10 -16.37
CA THR A 146 -7.09 -15.76 -17.26
C THR A 146 -8.34 -14.91 -17.46
N VAL A 147 -8.84 -14.24 -16.42
CA VAL A 147 -9.96 -13.30 -16.54
C VAL A 147 -9.59 -12.09 -17.43
N LEU A 148 -8.37 -11.56 -17.30
CA LEU A 148 -7.89 -10.45 -18.13
C LEU A 148 -7.70 -10.87 -19.59
N ILE A 149 -7.14 -12.07 -19.85
CA ILE A 149 -7.01 -12.65 -21.18
C ILE A 149 -8.39 -12.88 -21.79
N TYR A 150 -9.32 -13.49 -21.05
CA TYR A 150 -10.70 -13.74 -21.49
C TYR A 150 -11.44 -12.45 -21.87
N LYS A 151 -11.31 -11.39 -21.07
CA LYS A 151 -11.89 -10.08 -21.39
C LYS A 151 -11.26 -9.43 -22.61
N ARG A 152 -10.00 -9.75 -22.93
CA ARG A 152 -9.29 -9.24 -24.11
C ARG A 152 -9.68 -10.01 -25.38
N THR A 153 -9.93 -11.31 -25.30
CA THR A 153 -10.30 -12.15 -26.46
C THR A 153 -11.76 -11.97 -26.90
N LYS A 154 -12.68 -11.65 -25.98
CA LYS A 154 -14.10 -11.36 -26.31
C LYS A 154 -14.38 -9.93 -26.76
N LYS A 155 -13.35 -9.13 -27.07
CA LYS A 155 -13.51 -7.74 -27.54
C LYS A 155 -13.47 -7.61 -29.08
N PHE A 156 -13.80 -8.69 -29.79
CA PHE A 156 -14.07 -8.73 -31.23
C PHE A 156 -15.45 -9.32 -31.46
#